data_AF-A0A834A0Y0-F1
#
_entry.id   AF-A0A834A0Y0-F1
#
_cell.length_a   1.000
_cell.length_b   1.000
_cell.length_c   1.000
_cell.angle_alpha   90.00
_cell.angle_beta   90.00
_cell.angle_gamma   90.00
#
_symmetry.space_group_name_H-M   'P 1'
#
loop_
_entity.id
_entity.type
_entity.pdbx_description
1 polymer ?
#
loop_
_entity_poly.entity_id
_entity_poly.type
_entity_poly.pdbx_seq_one_letter_code
_entity_poly.pdbx_strand_id
1 'polypeptide(L)'
;MWSRSVWRLLLSESSGGRQVSTPRGRFSRALRRDFFTTTTKEEYDTRRVDITPLEQRKLTFDTHALVRDLETHGFDKAQAKTIVSVLTTLSNVSLDTIYKEMVTQAQQKMKTELEQVKQQLINETSQIRADNKLDINLERSRVTDMFTDQEKKLMEATTEFTKKDTQTNSIISETSNKIDTEIASLKTLMESNKLETIRYLAASVFTCLAIALGFYRLWKQQ
;
A
#
# COMPACT_ATOMS: atom_id res chain seq x y z
N MET A 1 4.03 28.86 55.84
CA MET A 1 3.77 29.52 54.55
C MET A 1 5.01 29.43 53.67
N TRP A 2 5.07 28.44 52.77
CA TRP A 2 6.12 28.36 51.74
C TRP A 2 5.46 28.57 50.37
N SER A 3 6.09 29.41 49.56
CA SER A 3 5.49 30.07 48.39
C SER A 3 5.30 29.11 47.20
N ARG A 4 4.22 29.31 46.43
CA ARG A 4 3.75 28.47 45.30
C ARG A 4 4.71 28.38 44.11
N SER A 5 5.85 29.09 44.15
CA SER A 5 6.87 29.07 43.10
C SER A 5 7.89 27.94 43.24
N VAL A 6 8.04 27.34 44.43
CA VAL A 6 9.02 26.25 44.66
C VAL A 6 8.53 24.90 44.13
N TRP A 7 7.21 24.69 44.10
CA TRP A 7 6.60 23.47 43.55
C TRP A 7 6.69 23.36 42.03
N ARG A 8 7.05 24.44 41.32
CA ARG A 8 7.19 24.44 39.86
C ARG A 8 8.59 24.02 39.39
N LEU A 9 9.55 23.88 40.30
CA LEU A 9 10.95 23.48 40.00
C LEU A 9 11.30 22.06 40.44
N LEU A 10 10.38 21.33 41.07
CA LEU A 10 10.57 19.91 41.46
C LEU A 10 9.76 18.92 40.59
N LEU A 11 9.14 19.41 39.51
CA LEU A 11 8.40 18.56 38.56
C LEU A 11 8.98 18.64 37.14
N SER A 12 10.30 18.71 37.04
CA SER A 12 11.04 18.48 35.80
C SER A 12 12.30 17.71 36.16
N GLU A 13 12.19 16.39 36.26
CA GLU A 13 13.15 15.46 35.65
C GLU A 13 12.67 14.02 35.92
N SER A 14 12.62 13.22 34.86
CA SER A 14 12.62 11.75 34.90
C SER A 14 11.36 11.03 35.39
N SER A 15 10.25 11.23 34.67
CA SER A 15 9.23 10.18 34.52
C SER A 15 9.50 9.40 33.24
N GLY A 16 10.39 8.42 33.31
CA GLY A 16 10.58 7.38 32.30
C GLY A 16 9.35 6.47 32.21
N GLY A 17 8.28 6.98 31.60
CA GLY A 17 7.08 6.23 31.28
C GLY A 17 7.38 5.21 30.20
N ARG A 18 7.31 3.93 30.57
CA ARG A 18 7.18 2.80 29.65
C ARG A 18 6.02 3.05 28.69
N GLN A 19 6.31 3.54 27.49
CA GLN A 19 5.40 3.40 26.37
C GLN A 19 5.46 1.94 25.94
N VAL A 20 4.46 1.17 26.38
CA VAL A 20 4.05 -0.05 25.70
C VAL A 20 3.49 0.38 24.36
N SER A 21 4.33 0.33 23.34
CA SER A 21 3.95 0.48 21.94
C SER A 21 3.10 -0.73 21.55
N THR A 22 1.79 -0.66 21.81
CA THR A 22 0.85 -1.58 21.18
C THR A 22 1.02 -1.44 19.67
N PRO A 23 1.25 -2.52 18.90
CA PRO A 23 1.23 -2.43 17.45
C PRO A 23 -0.23 -2.30 17.06
N ARG A 24 -0.76 -1.07 17.12
CA ARG A 24 -2.01 -0.73 16.45
C ARG A 24 -1.64 -0.65 14.97
N GLY A 25 -1.53 -1.83 14.36
CA GLY A 25 -1.48 -2.03 12.93
C GLY A 25 -2.77 -1.51 12.33
N ARG A 26 -2.84 -0.19 12.16
CA ARG A 26 -3.79 0.44 11.28
C ARG A 26 -3.28 0.16 9.87
N PHE A 27 -3.41 -1.10 9.46
CA PHE A 27 -3.23 -1.50 8.08
C PHE A 27 -4.17 -0.62 7.26
N SER A 28 -3.56 0.29 6.51
CA SER A 28 -4.21 1.01 5.43
C SER A 28 -4.98 -0.02 4.61
N ARG A 29 -6.30 0.01 4.70
CA ARG A 29 -7.22 -0.69 3.81
C ARG A 29 -7.20 0.03 2.45
N ALA A 30 -6.01 0.10 1.85
CA ALA A 30 -5.72 0.81 0.61
C ALA A 30 -4.94 -0.05 -0.39
N LEU A 31 -4.76 -1.35 -0.11
CA LEU A 31 -4.26 -2.33 -1.07
C LEU A 31 -5.23 -3.51 -1.22
N ARG A 32 -6.51 -3.19 -1.36
CA ARG A 32 -7.50 -4.12 -1.90
C ARG A 32 -8.25 -3.44 -3.05
N ARG A 33 -7.48 -2.84 -3.97
CA ARG A 33 -7.97 -2.60 -5.32
C ARG A 33 -7.64 -3.86 -6.10
N ASP A 34 -8.63 -4.74 -6.11
CA ASP A 34 -8.71 -5.87 -7.02
C ASP A 34 -8.31 -5.39 -8.42
N PHE A 35 -7.17 -5.86 -8.92
CA PHE A 35 -6.67 -5.52 -10.26
C PHE A 35 -7.48 -6.20 -11.38
N PHE A 36 -8.63 -6.79 -11.06
CA PHE A 36 -9.46 -7.55 -11.99
C PHE A 36 -10.95 -7.35 -11.71
N THR A 37 -11.42 -6.12 -11.82
CA THR A 37 -12.80 -5.88 -12.24
C THR A 37 -12.77 -4.81 -13.31
N THR A 38 -12.73 -5.22 -14.57
CA THR A 38 -13.30 -4.42 -15.66
C THR A 38 -14.81 -4.38 -15.40
N THR A 39 -15.22 -3.55 -14.44
CA THR A 39 -16.60 -3.09 -14.32
C THR A 39 -16.89 -2.41 -15.65
N THR A 40 -17.72 -3.08 -16.44
CA THR A 40 -18.36 -2.60 -17.65
C THR A 40 -19.00 -1.24 -17.39
N LYS A 41 -18.26 -0.15 -17.59
CA LYS A 41 -18.86 1.11 -18.01
C LYS A 41 -19.20 0.92 -19.47
N GLU A 42 -20.39 0.37 -19.73
CA GLU A 42 -21.03 0.46 -21.03
C GLU A 42 -21.40 1.93 -21.27
N GLU A 43 -20.41 2.73 -21.62
CA GLU A 43 -20.61 4.04 -22.22
C GLU A 43 -19.79 4.06 -23.51
N TYR A 44 -20.16 3.17 -24.42
CA TYR A 44 -19.79 3.36 -25.82
C TYR A 44 -20.59 4.57 -26.29
N ASP A 45 -19.88 5.69 -26.52
CA ASP A 45 -20.39 6.91 -27.14
C ASP A 45 -21.04 6.53 -28.47
N THR A 46 -22.34 6.27 -28.42
CA THR A 46 -23.13 5.82 -29.57
C THR A 46 -23.45 7.08 -30.35
N ARG A 47 -22.43 7.66 -31.01
CA ARG A 47 -22.64 8.76 -31.95
C ARG A 47 -23.55 8.23 -33.04
N ARG A 48 -24.83 8.60 -32.99
CA ARG A 48 -25.76 8.36 -34.08
C ARG A 48 -25.14 8.99 -35.31
N VAL A 49 -24.80 8.16 -36.28
CA VAL A 49 -24.38 8.61 -37.59
C VAL A 49 -25.63 9.15 -38.25
N ASP A 50 -25.88 10.44 -38.08
CA ASP A 50 -26.92 11.14 -38.82
C ASP A 50 -26.50 11.12 -40.30
N ILE A 51 -27.21 10.27 -41.05
CA ILE A 51 -27.08 10.21 -42.50
C ILE A 51 -27.56 11.57 -43.02
N THR A 52 -26.67 12.30 -43.69
CA THR A 52 -26.90 13.65 -44.21
C THR A 52 -28.22 13.77 -45.00
N PRO A 53 -28.95 14.90 -44.92
CA PRO A 53 -30.27 15.05 -45.53
C PRO A 53 -30.22 14.92 -47.06
N LEU A 54 -31.25 14.27 -47.62
CA LEU A 54 -31.43 13.81 -49.01
C LEU A 54 -31.34 14.89 -50.13
N GLU A 55 -31.17 16.18 -49.84
CA GLU A 55 -31.34 17.24 -50.84
C GLU A 55 -30.23 17.31 -51.91
N GLN A 56 -29.02 16.82 -51.63
CA GLN A 56 -27.87 16.96 -52.54
C GLN A 56 -27.79 15.89 -53.65
N ARG A 57 -28.75 14.96 -53.74
CA ARG A 57 -28.71 13.83 -54.69
C ARG A 57 -29.79 13.86 -55.78
N LYS A 58 -30.32 15.05 -56.08
CA LYS A 58 -31.27 15.23 -57.18
C LYS A 58 -30.51 15.19 -58.51
N LEU A 59 -30.73 14.16 -59.33
CA LEU A 59 -30.18 14.09 -60.68
C LEU A 59 -30.73 15.28 -61.48
N THR A 60 -29.88 16.26 -61.78
CA THR A 60 -30.25 17.44 -62.56
C THR A 60 -30.32 17.05 -64.03
N PHE A 61 -31.50 16.62 -64.46
CA PHE A 61 -31.77 16.36 -65.87
C PHE A 61 -32.19 17.66 -66.54
N ASP A 62 -31.56 18.03 -67.65
CA ASP A 62 -32.04 19.14 -68.49
C ASP A 62 -33.32 18.67 -69.20
N THR A 63 -34.42 18.81 -68.47
CA THR A 63 -35.77 18.42 -68.90
C THR A 63 -36.15 19.14 -70.19
N HIS A 64 -35.68 20.37 -70.38
CA HIS A 64 -36.05 21.19 -71.52
C HIS A 64 -35.31 20.78 -72.78
N ALA A 65 -34.01 20.47 -72.70
CA ALA A 65 -33.24 19.97 -73.83
C ALA A 65 -33.80 18.65 -74.37
N LEU A 66 -34.20 17.72 -73.50
CA LEU A 66 -34.78 16.44 -73.93
C LEU A 66 -36.18 16.55 -74.49
N VAL A 67 -37.00 17.46 -73.96
CA VAL A 67 -38.31 17.73 -74.57
C VAL A 67 -38.12 18.30 -75.97
N ARG A 68 -37.18 19.24 -76.18
CA ARG A 68 -36.88 19.77 -77.51
C ARG A 68 -36.33 18.72 -78.46
N ASP A 69 -35.45 17.84 -78.00
CA ASP A 69 -34.88 16.77 -78.80
C ASP A 69 -35.95 15.78 -79.27
N LEU A 70 -36.86 15.37 -78.38
CA LEU A 70 -38.01 14.53 -78.72
C LEU A 70 -38.98 15.21 -79.68
N GLU A 71 -39.24 16.52 -79.50
CA GLU A 71 -40.03 17.32 -80.44
C GLU A 71 -39.40 17.33 -81.85
N THR A 72 -38.07 17.47 -81.95
CA THR A 72 -37.36 17.43 -83.25
C THR A 72 -37.37 16.06 -83.93
N HIS A 73 -37.64 14.99 -83.17
CA HIS A 73 -37.76 13.62 -83.67
C HIS A 73 -39.22 13.19 -83.91
N GLY A 74 -40.16 14.14 -83.98
CA GLY A 74 -41.54 13.89 -84.42
C GLY A 74 -42.53 13.52 -83.31
N PHE A 75 -42.15 13.66 -82.04
CA PHE A 75 -43.09 13.51 -80.91
C PHE A 75 -43.89 14.79 -80.68
N ASP A 76 -45.18 14.65 -80.37
CA ASP A 76 -45.96 15.80 -79.89
C ASP A 76 -45.41 16.32 -78.56
N LYS A 77 -45.52 17.62 -78.32
CA LYS A 77 -45.01 18.29 -77.13
C LYS A 77 -45.58 17.70 -75.83
N ALA A 78 -46.84 17.26 -75.83
CA ALA A 78 -47.42 16.62 -74.66
C ALA A 78 -46.83 15.23 -74.42
N GLN A 79 -46.57 14.48 -75.49
CA GLN A 79 -45.95 13.15 -75.43
C GLN A 79 -44.49 13.24 -74.95
N ALA A 80 -43.69 14.16 -75.52
CA ALA A 80 -42.31 14.40 -75.13
C ALA A 80 -42.19 14.76 -73.64
N LYS A 81 -43.03 15.68 -73.15
CA LYS A 81 -43.08 16.04 -71.71
C LYS A 81 -43.47 14.87 -70.82
N THR A 82 -44.40 14.02 -71.25
CA THR A 82 -44.85 12.86 -70.48
C THR A 82 -43.73 11.82 -70.36
N ILE A 83 -43.03 11.52 -71.46
CA ILE A 83 -41.89 10.59 -71.47
C ILE A 83 -40.78 11.07 -70.53
N VAL A 84 -40.40 12.36 -70.63
CA VAL A 84 -39.37 12.94 -69.77
C VAL A 84 -39.81 12.97 -68.30
N SER A 85 -41.09 13.21 -68.02
CA SER A 85 -41.65 13.15 -66.66
C SER A 85 -41.59 11.74 -66.06
N VAL A 86 -41.97 10.72 -66.83
CA VAL A 86 -41.85 9.31 -66.42
C VAL A 86 -40.40 8.94 -66.18
N LEU A 87 -39.48 9.37 -67.05
CA LEU A 87 -38.06 9.12 -66.89
C LEU A 87 -37.48 9.78 -65.62
N THR A 88 -37.86 11.04 -65.37
CA THR A 88 -37.43 11.79 -64.18
C THR A 88 -37.95 11.15 -62.90
N THR A 89 -39.23 10.76 -62.89
CA THR A 89 -39.84 10.10 -61.72
C THR A 89 -39.22 8.74 -61.46
N LEU A 90 -39.05 7.90 -62.49
CA LEU A 90 -38.40 6.60 -62.36
C LEU A 90 -36.95 6.72 -61.88
N SER A 91 -36.18 7.68 -62.43
CA SER A 91 -34.79 7.90 -62.03
C SER A 91 -34.67 8.38 -60.58
N ASN A 92 -35.61 9.20 -60.10
CA ASN A 92 -35.60 9.62 -58.70
C ASN A 92 -35.92 8.46 -57.76
N VAL A 93 -36.92 7.64 -58.11
CA VAL A 93 -37.29 6.45 -57.33
C VAL A 93 -36.17 5.40 -57.31
N SER A 94 -35.50 5.17 -58.44
CA SER A 94 -34.41 4.20 -58.52
C SER A 94 -33.18 4.62 -57.71
N LEU A 95 -32.79 5.89 -57.77
CA LEU A 95 -31.66 6.42 -56.99
C LEU A 95 -31.94 6.40 -55.48
N ASP A 96 -33.16 6.74 -55.05
CA ASP A 96 -33.57 6.64 -53.64
C ASP A 96 -33.48 5.19 -53.14
N THR A 97 -33.98 4.25 -53.95
CA THR A 97 -33.96 2.81 -53.63
C THR A 97 -32.53 2.31 -53.51
N ILE A 98 -31.68 2.56 -54.52
CA ILE A 98 -30.27 2.12 -54.52
C ILE A 98 -29.52 2.72 -53.33
N TYR A 99 -29.71 4.01 -53.03
CA TYR A 99 -29.03 4.66 -51.91
C TYR A 99 -29.44 4.06 -50.58
N LYS A 100 -30.74 3.88 -50.36
CA LYS A 100 -31.28 3.29 -49.14
C LYS A 100 -30.77 1.87 -48.96
N GLU A 101 -30.77 1.06 -50.01
CA GLU A 101 -30.25 -0.32 -49.97
C GLU A 101 -28.74 -0.34 -49.69
N MET A 102 -27.95 0.48 -50.39
CA MET A 102 -26.50 0.53 -50.17
C MET A 102 -26.14 0.95 -48.74
N VAL A 103 -26.79 2.00 -48.23
CA VAL A 103 -26.51 2.50 -46.87
C VAL A 103 -26.97 1.49 -45.83
N THR A 104 -28.18 0.93 -45.96
CA THR A 104 -28.70 -0.04 -44.99
C THR A 104 -27.90 -1.34 -45.00
N GLN A 105 -27.50 -1.83 -46.17
CA GLN A 105 -26.65 -3.01 -46.30
C GLN A 105 -25.26 -2.79 -45.68
N ALA A 106 -24.63 -1.65 -45.96
CA ALA A 106 -23.34 -1.30 -45.37
C ALA A 106 -23.42 -1.22 -43.83
N GLN A 107 -24.46 -0.55 -43.30
CA GLN A 107 -24.71 -0.46 -41.86
C GLN A 107 -24.92 -1.84 -41.22
N GLN A 108 -25.73 -2.71 -41.85
CA GLN A 108 -25.99 -4.05 -41.33
C GLN A 108 -24.72 -4.91 -41.31
N LYS A 109 -23.89 -4.82 -42.36
CA LYS A 109 -22.61 -5.52 -42.42
C LYS A 109 -21.67 -5.05 -41.31
N MET A 110 -21.50 -3.73 -41.15
CA MET A 110 -20.66 -3.15 -40.10
C MET A 110 -21.13 -3.58 -38.70
N LYS A 111 -22.44 -3.57 -38.45
CA LYS A 111 -23.01 -4.03 -37.18
C LYS A 111 -22.70 -5.50 -36.90
N THR A 112 -22.80 -6.35 -37.92
CA THR A 112 -22.53 -7.78 -37.79
C THR A 112 -21.06 -8.06 -37.49
N GLU A 113 -20.15 -7.40 -38.20
CA GLU A 113 -18.70 -7.51 -37.95
C GLU A 113 -18.33 -7.01 -36.54
N LEU A 114 -18.94 -5.90 -36.09
CA LEU A 114 -18.73 -5.39 -34.74
C LEU A 114 -19.16 -6.38 -33.66
N GLU A 115 -20.35 -6.97 -33.79
CA GLU A 115 -20.83 -7.98 -32.84
C GLU A 115 -19.95 -9.24 -32.86
N GLN A 116 -19.47 -9.66 -34.03
CA GLN A 116 -18.55 -10.78 -34.14
C GLN A 116 -17.23 -10.52 -33.42
N VAL A 117 -16.61 -9.35 -33.62
CA VAL A 117 -15.37 -8.95 -32.93
C VAL A 117 -15.61 -8.86 -31.42
N LYS A 118 -16.72 -8.28 -30.98
CA LYS A 118 -17.09 -8.19 -29.56
C LYS A 118 -17.20 -9.58 -28.93
N GLN A 119 -17.88 -10.51 -29.60
CA GLN A 119 -18.03 -11.88 -29.10
C GLN A 119 -16.68 -12.61 -29.04
N GLN A 120 -15.84 -12.43 -30.06
CA GLN A 120 -14.49 -13.00 -30.06
C GLN A 120 -13.65 -12.48 -28.89
N LEU A 121 -13.66 -11.17 -28.62
CA LEU A 121 -12.94 -10.57 -27.50
C LEU A 121 -13.40 -11.11 -26.14
N ILE A 122 -14.73 -11.27 -25.95
CA ILE A 122 -15.29 -11.83 -24.72
C ILE A 122 -14.79 -13.27 -24.53
N ASN A 123 -14.83 -14.08 -25.58
CA ASN A 123 -14.39 -15.47 -25.55
C ASN A 123 -12.89 -15.57 -25.23
N GLU A 124 -12.04 -14.83 -25.95
CA GLU A 124 -10.58 -14.80 -25.73
C GLU A 124 -10.24 -14.34 -24.31
N THR A 125 -10.90 -13.29 -23.80
CA THR A 125 -10.71 -12.82 -22.43
C THR A 125 -11.11 -13.88 -21.40
N SER A 126 -12.20 -14.61 -21.64
CA SER A 126 -12.65 -15.69 -20.77
C SER A 126 -11.68 -16.87 -20.75
N GLN A 127 -11.10 -17.20 -21.91
CA GLN A 127 -10.11 -18.26 -22.07
C GLN A 127 -8.80 -17.90 -21.36
N ILE A 128 -8.26 -16.69 -21.59
CA ILE A 128 -7.05 -16.20 -20.91
C ILE A 128 -7.23 -16.24 -19.38
N ARG A 129 -8.42 -15.86 -18.89
CA ARG A 129 -8.73 -15.92 -17.45
C ARG A 129 -8.75 -17.35 -16.93
N ALA A 130 -9.30 -18.29 -17.70
CA ALA A 130 -9.33 -19.71 -17.34
C ALA A 130 -7.92 -20.30 -17.32
N ASP A 131 -7.12 -20.05 -18.35
CA ASP A 131 -5.75 -20.52 -18.50
C ASP A 131 -4.86 -20.00 -17.36
N ASN A 132 -5.00 -18.72 -17.00
CA ASN A 132 -4.20 -18.11 -15.94
C ASN A 132 -4.70 -18.40 -14.52
N LYS A 133 -5.85 -19.07 -14.34
CA LYS A 133 -6.44 -19.28 -13.01
C LYS A 133 -5.56 -20.16 -12.12
N LEU A 134 -4.96 -21.22 -12.68
CA LEU A 134 -4.07 -22.12 -11.92
C LEU A 134 -2.80 -21.39 -11.52
N ASP A 135 -2.20 -20.63 -12.44
CA ASP A 135 -0.99 -19.85 -12.21
C ASP A 135 -1.19 -18.80 -11.10
N ILE A 136 -2.28 -18.03 -11.16
CA ILE A 136 -2.65 -17.06 -10.12
C ILE A 136 -2.84 -17.74 -8.76
N ASN A 137 -3.46 -18.92 -8.72
CA ASN A 137 -3.67 -19.63 -7.46
C ASN A 137 -2.37 -20.19 -6.89
N LEU A 138 -1.47 -20.68 -7.74
CA LEU A 138 -0.15 -21.14 -7.33
C LEU A 138 0.70 -20.00 -6.76
N GLU A 139 0.76 -18.85 -7.45
CA GLU A 139 1.46 -17.67 -6.92
C GLU A 139 0.82 -17.15 -5.63
N ARG A 140 -0.52 -17.17 -5.54
CA ARG A 140 -1.21 -16.82 -4.29
C ARG A 140 -0.84 -17.76 -3.15
N SER A 141 -0.77 -19.07 -3.40
CA SER A 141 -0.32 -20.06 -2.40
C SER A 141 1.12 -19.77 -1.98
N ARG A 142 2.01 -19.57 -2.96
CA ARG A 142 3.44 -19.30 -2.72
C ARG A 142 3.66 -18.05 -1.87
N VAL A 143 2.94 -16.97 -2.17
CA VAL A 143 2.98 -15.73 -1.37
C VAL A 143 2.48 -15.98 0.05
N THR A 144 1.41 -16.77 0.20
CA THR A 144 0.86 -17.12 1.51
C THR A 144 1.86 -17.95 2.32
N ASP A 145 2.47 -18.96 1.73
CA ASP A 145 3.48 -19.80 2.38
C ASP A 145 4.71 -18.96 2.82
N MET A 146 5.20 -18.08 1.94
CA MET A 146 6.28 -17.15 2.28
C MET A 146 5.91 -16.19 3.42
N PHE A 147 4.66 -15.72 3.45
CA PHE A 147 4.17 -14.88 4.55
C PHE A 147 4.15 -15.65 5.88
N THR A 148 3.65 -16.89 5.87
CA THR A 148 3.64 -17.73 7.08
C THR A 148 5.06 -18.07 7.56
N ASP A 149 6.01 -18.30 6.65
CA ASP A 149 7.42 -18.53 7.00
C ASP A 149 8.05 -17.27 7.62
N GLN A 150 7.74 -16.08 7.09
CA GLN A 150 8.18 -14.82 7.69
C GLN A 150 7.60 -14.60 9.08
N GLU A 151 6.31 -14.85 9.27
CA GLU A 151 5.64 -14.73 10.56
C GLU A 151 6.25 -15.69 11.59
N LYS A 152 6.52 -16.94 11.17
CA LYS A 152 7.20 -17.93 12.01
C LYS A 152 8.61 -17.48 12.40
N LYS A 153 9.43 -17.02 11.45
CA LYS A 153 10.78 -16.49 11.73
C LYS A 153 10.75 -15.30 12.68
N LEU A 154 9.76 -14.42 12.52
CA LEU A 154 9.59 -13.27 13.41
C LEU A 154 9.20 -13.72 14.83
N MET A 155 8.34 -14.73 14.96
CA MET A 155 7.98 -15.31 16.25
C MET A 155 9.19 -15.99 16.91
N GLU A 156 9.94 -16.79 16.16
CA GLU A 156 11.17 -17.44 16.64
C GLU A 156 12.18 -16.39 17.13
N ALA A 157 12.49 -15.37 16.32
CA ALA A 157 13.40 -14.29 16.71
C ALA A 157 12.91 -13.53 17.96
N THR A 158 11.60 -13.29 18.08
CA THR A 158 11.01 -12.66 19.26
C THR A 158 11.18 -13.54 20.49
N THR A 159 10.91 -14.84 20.39
CA THR A 159 11.08 -15.78 21.51
C THR A 159 12.55 -15.91 21.92
N GLU A 160 13.48 -16.01 20.97
CA GLU A 160 14.91 -16.08 21.27
C GLU A 160 15.42 -14.79 21.93
N PHE A 161 14.95 -13.64 21.46
CA PHE A 161 15.28 -12.34 22.06
C PHE A 161 14.81 -12.28 23.51
N THR A 162 13.55 -12.62 23.78
CA THR A 162 13.02 -12.63 25.16
C THR A 162 13.80 -13.60 26.07
N LYS A 163 14.17 -14.78 25.55
CA LYS A 163 15.00 -15.74 26.29
C LYS A 163 16.36 -15.15 26.64
N LYS A 164 17.06 -14.53 25.67
CA LYS A 164 18.36 -13.87 25.92
C LYS A 164 18.24 -12.69 26.88
N ASP A 165 17.16 -11.92 26.80
CA ASP A 165 16.88 -10.82 27.74
C ASP A 165 16.70 -11.34 29.17
N THR A 166 15.87 -12.38 29.37
CA THR A 166 15.70 -13.00 30.69
C THR A 166 17.00 -13.58 31.25
N GLN A 167 17.81 -14.24 30.40
CA GLN A 167 19.11 -14.76 30.80
C GLN A 167 20.05 -13.64 31.21
N THR A 168 20.12 -12.56 30.42
CA THR A 168 20.96 -11.39 30.72
C THR A 168 20.55 -10.73 32.03
N ASN A 169 19.24 -10.54 32.25
CA ASN A 169 18.71 -9.99 33.50
C ASN A 169 19.02 -10.87 34.72
N SER A 170 18.95 -12.19 34.58
CA SER A 170 19.32 -13.11 35.67
C SER A 170 20.80 -13.01 36.03
N ILE A 171 21.70 -12.96 35.04
CA ILE A 171 23.15 -12.79 35.26
C ILE A 171 23.44 -11.43 35.91
N ILE A 172 22.80 -10.37 35.43
CA ILE A 172 22.92 -9.02 36.04
C ILE A 172 22.52 -9.07 37.51
N SER A 173 21.37 -9.68 37.83
CA SER A 173 20.92 -9.80 39.23
C SER A 173 21.89 -10.61 40.09
N GLU A 174 22.44 -11.71 39.56
CA GLU A 174 23.41 -12.54 40.28
C GLU A 174 24.69 -11.76 40.58
N THR A 175 25.22 -11.04 39.58
CA THR A 175 26.43 -10.22 39.75
C THR A 175 26.21 -9.06 40.70
N SER A 176 25.04 -8.40 40.66
CA SER A 176 24.67 -7.35 41.61
C SER A 176 24.68 -7.88 43.04
N ASN A 177 24.05 -9.03 43.29
CA ASN A 177 24.01 -9.63 44.61
C ASN A 177 25.42 -10.00 45.12
N LYS A 178 26.30 -10.50 44.24
CA LYS A 178 27.70 -10.78 44.60
C LYS A 178 28.45 -9.51 44.99
N ILE A 179 28.32 -8.45 44.20
CA ILE A 179 28.94 -7.15 44.49
C ILE A 179 28.47 -6.65 45.87
N ASP A 180 27.17 -6.75 46.18
CA ASP A 180 26.64 -6.33 47.48
C ASP A 180 27.22 -7.14 48.64
N THR A 181 27.37 -8.46 48.47
CA THR A 181 28.01 -9.31 49.48
C THR A 181 29.50 -9.00 49.67
N GLU A 182 30.24 -8.74 48.57
CA GLU A 182 31.65 -8.36 48.63
C GLU A 182 31.82 -7.00 49.30
N ILE A 183 30.99 -6.01 48.98
CA ILE A 183 30.99 -4.70 49.63
C ILE A 183 30.75 -4.83 51.14
N ALA A 184 29.76 -5.63 51.56
CA ALA A 184 29.49 -5.88 52.96
C ALA A 184 30.68 -6.54 53.65
N SER A 185 31.25 -7.58 53.04
CA SER A 185 32.40 -8.30 53.59
C SER A 185 33.64 -7.41 53.72
N LEU A 186 34.01 -6.66 52.68
CA LEU A 186 35.13 -5.72 52.69
C LEU A 186 34.93 -4.62 53.74
N LYS A 187 33.70 -4.13 53.91
CA LYS A 187 33.40 -3.15 54.96
C LYS A 187 33.65 -3.72 56.35
N THR A 188 33.20 -4.95 56.63
CA THR A 188 33.46 -5.60 57.94
C THR A 188 34.95 -5.82 58.19
N LEU A 189 35.70 -6.27 57.18
CA LEU A 189 37.15 -6.46 57.27
C LEU A 189 37.88 -5.13 57.53
N MET A 190 37.44 -4.06 56.87
CA MET A 190 38.00 -2.73 57.09
C MET A 190 37.72 -2.24 58.52
N GLU A 191 36.50 -2.45 59.02
CA GLU A 191 36.12 -2.05 60.39
C GLU A 191 36.92 -2.85 61.44
N SER A 192 37.11 -4.16 61.26
CA SER A 192 37.92 -4.97 62.17
C SER A 192 39.39 -4.56 62.15
N ASN A 193 39.98 -4.34 60.97
CA ASN A 193 41.38 -3.90 60.83
C ASN A 193 41.63 -2.52 61.47
N LYS A 194 40.67 -1.59 61.35
CA LYS A 194 40.71 -0.31 62.08
C LYS A 194 40.77 -0.53 63.60
N LEU A 195 39.92 -1.40 64.14
CA LEU A 195 39.89 -1.71 65.57
C LEU A 195 41.17 -2.40 66.05
N GLU A 196 41.72 -3.32 65.26
CA GLU A 196 43.01 -3.96 65.55
C GLU A 196 44.14 -2.93 65.61
N THR A 197 44.22 -2.06 64.62
CA THR A 197 45.23 -0.98 64.58
C THR A 197 45.13 -0.09 65.81
N ILE A 198 43.93 0.30 66.22
CA ILE A 198 43.70 1.11 67.44
C ILE A 198 44.17 0.34 68.69
N ARG A 199 43.86 -0.95 68.80
CA ARG A 199 44.29 -1.80 69.94
C ARG A 199 45.82 -1.94 70.01
N TYR A 200 46.49 -2.22 68.89
CA TYR A 200 47.96 -2.32 68.83
C TYR A 200 48.63 -1.00 69.20
N LEU A 201 48.09 0.12 68.72
CA LEU A 201 48.59 1.45 69.07
C LEU A 201 48.47 1.71 70.58
N ALA A 202 47.31 1.44 71.18
CA ALA A 202 47.10 1.61 72.62
C ALA A 202 48.04 0.72 73.46
N ALA A 203 48.20 -0.56 73.05
CA ALA A 203 49.09 -1.50 73.73
C ALA A 203 50.54 -1.04 73.70
N SER A 204 51.04 -0.60 72.53
CA SER A 204 52.43 -0.13 72.41
C SER A 204 52.70 1.11 73.26
N VAL A 205 51.81 2.11 73.24
CA VAL A 205 51.93 3.30 74.10
C VAL A 205 51.92 2.93 75.58
N PHE A 206 51.02 2.04 76.01
CA PHE A 206 50.95 1.59 77.41
C PHE A 206 52.22 0.84 77.83
N THR A 207 52.79 -0.01 76.97
CA THR A 207 54.06 -0.71 77.27
C THR A 207 55.22 0.26 77.40
N CYS A 208 55.32 1.28 76.54
CA CYS A 208 56.34 2.33 76.65
C CYS A 208 56.23 3.10 77.97
N LEU A 209 55.02 3.49 78.37
CA LEU A 209 54.77 4.18 79.64
C LEU A 209 55.11 3.30 80.85
N ALA A 210 54.75 2.01 80.82
CA ALA A 210 55.07 1.07 81.90
C ALA A 210 56.58 0.91 82.09
N ILE A 211 57.33 0.79 80.99
CA ILE A 211 58.79 0.72 81.01
C ILE A 211 59.40 2.03 81.56
N ALA A 212 58.94 3.19 81.08
CA ALA A 212 59.42 4.49 81.55
C ALA A 212 59.18 4.69 83.06
N LEU A 213 58.01 4.31 83.57
CA LEU A 213 57.70 4.34 85.00
C LEU A 213 58.56 3.36 85.81
N GLY A 214 58.87 2.18 85.25
CA GLY A 214 59.79 1.23 85.84
C GLY A 214 61.19 1.82 86.03
N PHE A 215 61.75 2.45 85.00
CA PHE A 215 63.04 3.15 85.08
C PHE A 215 63.01 4.34 86.03
N TYR A 216 61.94 5.14 86.00
CA TYR A 216 61.79 6.28 86.91
C TYR A 216 61.78 5.84 88.38
N ARG A 217 61.10 4.73 88.71
CA ARG A 217 61.13 4.16 90.07
C ARG A 217 62.52 3.69 90.47
N LEU A 218 63.24 3.01 89.58
CA LEU A 218 64.61 2.55 89.85
C LEU A 218 65.58 3.71 90.11
N TRP A 219 65.52 4.79 89.31
CA TRP A 219 66.36 5.97 89.52
C TRP A 219 66.07 6.62 90.87
N LYS A 220 64.80 6.77 91.25
CA LYS A 220 64.41 7.38 92.54
C LYS A 220 64.84 6.57 93.77
N GLN A 221 65.15 5.29 93.60
CA GLN A 221 65.57 4.38 94.68
C GLN A 221 67.10 4.26 94.83
N GLN A 222 67.88 4.93 93.98
CA GLN A 222 69.28 5.27 94.22
C GLN A 222 69.42 6.66 94.85
#